data_AF-A0AAD2IZ74-F1
#
_entry.id   AF-A0AAD2IZ74-F1
#
_cell.length_a   1.000
_cell.length_b   1.000
_cell.length_c   1.000
_cell.angle_alpha   90.00
_cell.angle_beta   90.00
_cell.angle_gamma   90.00
#
_symmetry.space_group_name_H-M   'P 1'
#
loop_
_entity.id
_entity.type
_entity.pdbx_description
1 polymer ?
#
loop_
_entity_poly.entity_id
_entity_poly.type
_entity_poly.pdbx_seq_one_letter_code
_entity_poly.pdbx_strand_id
1 'polypeptide(L)'
;MFRRLAKKLLLSVPDIRRLIKERDTAQSERDVARREIEELRLRMASTESERRGLTERLAHALPEHSKTVFSHWGEDCIEQFIFQNLNTGRYLDIGCYHPALYSNTMALYQRGWTGVNVDPNPFMIEQCGKFRPKDTSINKAVGAKKGHMEYYNFHDWASSNTANKNFAKAVAAVSEVEVPAPTLVEVLTLADLINEYLHGKAPDFLNIDVEELDIEVLDSGDWESHRPSVVAVEDMSFVADRPADSTIHRFMRERDYILFSRCVFTSLYIERTFNNSGPKFPC
;
A
#
# COMPACT_ATOMS: atom_id res chain seq x y z
N MET A 1 -11.42 22.21 63.83
CA MET A 1 -11.81 23.63 63.68
C MET A 1 -10.95 24.38 62.65
N PHE A 2 -9.61 24.29 62.74
CA PHE A 2 -8.66 25.03 61.87
C PHE A 2 -8.81 24.80 60.35
N ARG A 3 -9.04 23.57 59.88
CA ARG A 3 -9.23 23.29 58.43
C ARG A 3 -10.46 23.97 57.82
N ARG A 4 -11.55 24.16 58.60
CA ARG A 4 -12.76 24.86 58.14
C ARG A 4 -12.56 26.37 58.08
N LEU A 5 -11.78 26.94 58.99
CA LEU A 5 -11.44 28.37 59.00
C LEU A 5 -10.49 28.72 57.84
N ALA A 6 -9.43 27.93 57.65
CA ALA A 6 -8.46 28.12 56.57
C ALA A 6 -9.14 28.02 55.19
N LYS A 7 -10.05 27.07 54.99
CA LYS A 7 -10.84 26.94 53.76
C LYS A 7 -11.75 28.15 53.52
N LYS A 8 -12.36 28.72 54.57
CA LYS A 8 -13.16 29.95 54.47
C LYS A 8 -12.33 31.18 54.07
N LEU A 9 -11.10 31.30 54.57
CA LEU A 9 -10.18 32.41 54.29
C LEU A 9 -9.58 32.33 52.87
N LEU A 10 -9.20 31.13 52.43
CA LEU A 10 -8.74 30.87 51.06
C LEU A 10 -9.84 31.15 50.04
N LEU A 11 -11.08 30.79 50.37
CA LEU A 11 -12.25 31.10 49.57
C LEU A 11 -12.68 32.56 49.67
N SER A 12 -12.10 33.46 50.49
CA SER A 12 -12.46 34.90 50.44
C SER A 12 -11.61 35.71 49.48
N VAL A 13 -10.57 35.13 48.88
CA VAL A 13 -9.71 35.77 47.88
C VAL A 13 -10.33 35.56 46.48
N PRO A 14 -10.74 36.63 45.77
CA PRO A 14 -11.43 36.53 44.47
C PRO A 14 -10.67 35.69 43.43
N ASP A 15 -9.35 35.84 43.35
CA ASP A 15 -8.51 35.11 42.38
C ASP A 15 -8.46 33.60 42.63
N ILE A 16 -8.54 33.16 43.90
CA ILE A 16 -8.52 31.74 44.26
C ILE A 16 -9.87 31.09 43.95
N ARG A 17 -10.99 31.80 44.13
CA ARG A 17 -12.32 31.32 43.69
C ARG A 17 -12.37 31.12 42.18
N ARG A 18 -11.80 32.06 41.42
CA ARG A 18 -11.73 31.99 39.97
C ARG A 18 -10.90 30.78 39.50
N LEU A 19 -9.71 30.58 40.05
CA LEU A 19 -8.85 29.44 39.72
C LEU A 19 -9.48 28.07 40.06
N ILE A 20 -10.23 27.97 41.16
CA ILE A 20 -10.97 26.74 41.50
C ILE A 20 -12.09 26.50 40.48
N LYS A 21 -12.83 27.55 40.10
CA LYS A 21 -13.89 27.44 39.09
C LYS A 21 -13.33 27.03 37.72
N GLU A 22 -12.23 27.65 37.29
CA GLU A 22 -11.53 27.29 36.05
C GLU A 22 -11.02 25.84 36.07
N ARG A 23 -10.47 25.38 37.21
CA ARG A 23 -10.04 23.97 37.38
C ARG A 23 -11.22 23.00 37.33
N ASP A 24 -12.32 23.31 38.00
CA ASP A 24 -13.50 22.44 38.04
C ASP A 24 -14.21 22.41 36.68
N THR A 25 -14.21 23.51 35.92
CA THR A 25 -14.65 23.56 34.52
C THR A 25 -13.75 22.70 33.63
N ALA A 26 -12.43 22.84 33.72
CA ALA A 26 -11.48 22.01 32.96
C ALA A 26 -11.57 20.52 33.32
N GLN A 27 -11.86 20.19 34.58
CA GLN A 27 -12.10 18.82 35.02
C GLN A 27 -13.40 18.27 34.41
N SER A 28 -14.47 19.07 34.41
CA SER A 28 -15.75 18.72 33.78
C SER A 28 -15.60 18.48 32.28
N GLU A 29 -14.87 19.34 31.57
CA GLU A 29 -14.61 19.19 30.13
C GLU A 29 -13.82 17.90 29.82
N ARG A 30 -12.81 17.58 30.64
CA ARG A 30 -12.06 16.32 30.54
C ARG A 30 -12.93 15.09 30.78
N ASP A 31 -13.86 15.16 31.72
CA ASP A 31 -14.78 14.07 32.01
C ASP A 31 -15.80 13.86 30.89
N VAL A 32 -16.25 14.93 30.22
CA VAL A 32 -17.07 14.84 29.00
C VAL A 32 -16.30 14.20 27.86
N ALA A 33 -15.08 14.70 27.55
CA ALA A 33 -14.25 14.15 26.48
C ALA A 33 -13.91 12.66 26.70
N ARG A 34 -13.68 12.25 27.95
CA ARG A 34 -13.46 10.82 28.28
C ARG A 34 -14.68 9.96 27.97
N ARG A 35 -15.89 10.45 28.24
CA ARG A 35 -17.13 9.72 27.92
C ARG A 35 -17.34 9.62 26.42
N GLU A 36 -17.09 10.69 25.68
CA GLU A 36 -17.19 10.68 24.21
C GLU A 36 -16.19 9.70 23.57
N ILE A 37 -14.94 9.69 24.04
CA ILE A 37 -13.92 8.72 23.58
C ILE A 37 -14.34 7.28 23.86
N GLU A 38 -14.90 7.01 25.04
CA GLU A 38 -15.35 5.66 25.40
C GLU A 38 -16.57 5.23 24.59
N GLU A 39 -17.50 6.15 24.31
CA GLU A 39 -18.65 5.89 23.44
C GLU A 39 -18.20 5.61 21.99
N LEU A 40 -17.23 6.37 21.48
CA LEU A 40 -16.62 6.11 20.17
C LEU A 40 -15.94 4.74 20.11
N ARG A 41 -15.21 4.34 21.16
CA ARG A 41 -14.59 3.01 21.26
C ARG A 41 -15.62 1.89 21.23
N LEU A 42 -16.72 2.03 21.97
CA LEU A 42 -17.81 1.04 21.99
C LEU A 42 -18.48 0.93 20.62
N ARG A 43 -18.72 2.05 19.93
CA ARG A 43 -19.25 2.05 18.55
C ARG A 43 -18.30 1.36 17.58
N MET A 44 -17.00 1.68 17.64
CA MET A 44 -15.99 1.03 16.80
C MET A 44 -15.92 -0.48 17.04
N ALA A 45 -15.92 -0.92 18.31
CA ALA A 45 -15.93 -2.34 18.66
C ALA A 45 -17.20 -3.06 18.16
N SER A 46 -18.36 -2.39 18.22
CA SER A 46 -19.62 -2.92 17.67
C SER A 46 -19.54 -3.08 16.15
N THR A 47 -19.06 -2.06 15.44
CA THR A 47 -18.89 -2.11 13.98
C THR A 47 -17.88 -3.17 13.54
N GLU A 48 -16.81 -3.38 14.31
CA GLU A 48 -15.82 -4.41 14.05
C GLU A 48 -16.39 -5.83 14.28
N SER A 49 -17.18 -6.01 15.34
CA SER A 49 -17.95 -7.25 15.60
C SER A 49 -18.97 -7.54 14.50
N GLU A 50 -19.72 -6.53 14.06
CA GLU A 50 -20.68 -6.65 12.94
C GLU A 50 -19.99 -6.98 11.62
N ARG A 51 -18.87 -6.32 11.32
CA ARG A 51 -18.05 -6.61 10.13
C ARG A 51 -17.49 -8.04 10.18
N ARG A 52 -17.04 -8.49 11.35
CA ARG A 52 -16.57 -9.87 11.55
C ARG A 52 -17.71 -10.87 11.35
N GLY A 53 -18.89 -10.60 11.91
CA GLY A 53 -20.09 -11.42 11.70
C GLY A 53 -20.53 -11.45 10.23
N LEU A 54 -20.40 -10.35 9.48
CA LEU A 54 -20.65 -10.32 8.04
C LEU A 54 -19.62 -11.15 7.26
N THR A 55 -18.35 -11.07 7.66
CA THR A 55 -17.24 -11.82 7.05
C THR A 55 -17.41 -13.32 7.28
N GLU A 56 -17.77 -13.75 8.49
CA GLU A 56 -18.04 -15.15 8.82
C GLU A 56 -19.28 -15.67 8.07
N ARG A 57 -20.34 -14.85 7.94
CA ARG A 57 -21.52 -15.21 7.14
C ARG A 57 -21.25 -15.29 5.64
N LEU A 58 -20.41 -14.41 5.11
CA LEU A 58 -19.94 -14.46 3.71
C LEU A 58 -19.04 -15.66 3.47
N ALA A 59 -18.17 -16.02 4.42
CA ALA A 59 -17.34 -17.22 4.35
C ALA A 59 -18.18 -18.50 4.26
N HIS A 60 -19.34 -18.54 4.91
CA HIS A 60 -20.31 -19.65 4.77
C HIS A 60 -21.17 -19.59 3.50
N ALA A 61 -21.23 -18.44 2.81
CA ALA A 61 -21.96 -18.28 1.55
C ALA A 61 -21.09 -18.62 0.33
N LEU A 62 -19.77 -18.64 0.49
CA LEU A 62 -18.83 -18.99 -0.56
C LEU A 62 -18.71 -20.52 -0.68
N PRO A 63 -18.70 -21.09 -1.89
CA PRO A 63 -18.53 -22.54 -2.08
C PRO A 63 -17.24 -23.05 -1.43
N GLU A 64 -17.23 -24.32 -0.99
CA GLU A 64 -16.12 -25.00 -0.29
C GLU A 64 -14.77 -24.97 -1.03
N HIS A 65 -14.79 -24.66 -2.34
CA HIS A 65 -13.60 -24.58 -3.19
C HIS A 65 -13.36 -23.19 -3.81
N SER A 66 -14.01 -22.16 -3.27
CA SER A 66 -13.77 -20.78 -3.70
C SER A 66 -12.37 -20.32 -3.31
N LYS A 67 -11.72 -19.59 -4.21
CA LYS A 67 -10.49 -18.85 -3.94
C LYS A 67 -10.79 -17.36 -4.02
N THR A 68 -10.34 -16.61 -3.03
CA THR A 68 -10.37 -15.15 -3.10
C THR A 68 -9.19 -14.66 -3.93
N VAL A 69 -9.49 -13.81 -4.90
CA VAL A 69 -8.54 -13.16 -5.79
C VAL A 69 -8.71 -11.66 -5.60
N PHE A 70 -7.62 -10.96 -5.34
CA PHE A 70 -7.57 -9.51 -5.12
C PHE A 70 -6.99 -8.79 -6.32
N SER A 71 -6.00 -9.40 -6.97
CA SER A 71 -5.36 -8.89 -8.19
C SER A 71 -6.35 -8.71 -9.34
N HIS A 72 -5.96 -7.95 -10.36
CA HIS A 72 -6.83 -7.63 -11.48
C HIS A 72 -7.10 -8.87 -12.35
N TRP A 73 -6.06 -9.65 -12.65
CA TRP A 73 -6.13 -10.76 -13.60
C TRP A 73 -5.83 -12.13 -12.97
N GLY A 74 -5.45 -12.18 -11.70
CA GLY A 74 -5.09 -13.41 -10.98
C GLY A 74 -3.60 -13.57 -10.69
N GLU A 75 -2.83 -12.49 -10.79
CA GLU A 75 -1.42 -12.40 -10.42
C GLU A 75 -1.17 -12.95 -9.01
N ASP A 76 -1.98 -12.52 -8.05
CA ASP A 76 -1.88 -12.92 -6.65
C ASP A 76 -2.01 -14.44 -6.47
N CYS A 77 -2.74 -15.16 -7.33
CA CYS A 77 -2.78 -16.63 -7.28
C CYS A 77 -1.41 -17.26 -7.58
N ILE A 78 -0.64 -16.68 -8.49
CA ILE A 78 0.71 -17.14 -8.84
C ILE A 78 1.67 -16.79 -7.70
N GLU A 79 1.58 -15.57 -7.16
CA GLU A 79 2.38 -15.13 -6.02
C GLU A 79 2.17 -16.02 -4.80
N GLN A 80 0.91 -16.34 -4.49
CA GLN A 80 0.52 -17.24 -3.41
C GLN A 80 1.17 -18.62 -3.59
N PHE A 81 1.26 -19.11 -4.83
CA PHE A 81 1.94 -20.35 -5.16
C PHE A 81 3.47 -20.24 -4.98
N ILE A 82 4.10 -19.18 -5.49
CA ILE A 82 5.55 -18.95 -5.35
C ILE A 82 5.94 -18.90 -3.86
N PHE A 83 5.13 -18.22 -3.05
CA PHE A 83 5.37 -18.02 -1.63
C PHE A 83 4.69 -19.05 -0.72
N GLN A 84 4.16 -20.16 -1.23
CA GLN A 84 3.32 -21.09 -0.45
C GLN A 84 3.97 -21.63 0.83
N ASN A 85 5.31 -21.71 0.89
CA ASN A 85 6.07 -22.19 2.04
C ASN A 85 6.54 -21.07 3.00
N LEU A 86 6.23 -19.81 2.71
CA LEU A 86 6.61 -18.65 3.52
C LEU A 86 5.39 -18.05 4.22
N ASN A 87 5.37 -18.14 5.54
CA ASN A 87 4.26 -17.59 6.34
C ASN A 87 4.37 -16.08 6.54
N THR A 88 5.56 -15.52 6.44
CA THR A 88 5.85 -14.08 6.59
C THR A 88 6.89 -13.66 5.57
N GLY A 89 6.85 -12.41 5.15
CA GLY A 89 7.84 -11.79 4.28
C GLY A 89 7.56 -10.28 4.16
N ARG A 90 8.40 -9.59 3.39
CA ARG A 90 8.27 -8.17 3.11
C ARG A 90 8.00 -7.90 1.64
N TYR A 91 7.05 -7.03 1.33
CA TYR A 91 6.86 -6.54 -0.03
C TYR A 91 7.07 -5.03 -0.16
N LEU A 92 7.40 -4.61 -1.38
CA LEU A 92 7.33 -3.23 -1.84
C LEU A 92 6.36 -3.21 -3.03
N ASP A 93 5.26 -2.48 -2.87
CA ASP A 93 4.17 -2.38 -3.83
C ASP A 93 4.15 -0.97 -4.44
N ILE A 94 4.62 -0.84 -5.68
CA ILE A 94 4.76 0.43 -6.39
C ILE A 94 3.63 0.55 -7.40
N GLY A 95 2.82 1.61 -7.27
CA GLY A 95 1.54 1.73 -7.97
C GLY A 95 0.45 0.90 -7.30
N CYS A 96 0.40 0.96 -5.96
CA CYS A 96 -0.44 0.04 -5.19
C CYS A 96 -1.95 0.27 -5.36
N TYR A 97 -2.36 1.45 -5.87
CA TYR A 97 -3.75 1.84 -6.07
C TYR A 97 -4.61 1.53 -4.83
N HIS A 98 -5.53 0.58 -4.90
CA HIS A 98 -6.51 0.30 -3.87
C HIS A 98 -6.04 -0.82 -2.92
N PRO A 99 -6.31 -0.73 -1.60
CA PRO A 99 -5.82 -1.70 -0.60
C PRO A 99 -6.27 -3.16 -0.74
N ALA A 100 -7.12 -3.49 -1.72
CA ALA A 100 -7.71 -4.82 -1.84
C ALA A 100 -8.16 -5.11 -3.28
N LEU A 101 -9.00 -4.25 -3.86
CA LEU A 101 -9.33 -4.32 -5.28
C LEU A 101 -8.07 -4.08 -6.13
N TYR A 102 -7.81 -5.00 -7.07
CA TYR A 102 -6.64 -4.99 -7.95
C TYR A 102 -5.29 -5.04 -7.22
N SER A 103 -5.28 -5.48 -5.96
CA SER A 103 -4.07 -5.53 -5.18
C SER A 103 -3.38 -6.89 -5.32
N ASN A 104 -2.17 -6.88 -5.86
CA ASN A 104 -1.31 -8.06 -5.91
C ASN A 104 -0.88 -8.48 -4.49
N THR A 105 -0.64 -7.50 -3.60
CA THR A 105 -0.08 -7.77 -2.27
C THR A 105 -1.11 -8.04 -1.16
N MET A 106 -2.41 -7.82 -1.38
CA MET A 106 -3.42 -7.98 -0.32
C MET A 106 -3.52 -9.43 0.18
N ALA A 107 -3.41 -10.41 -0.71
CA ALA A 107 -3.43 -11.82 -0.32
C ALA A 107 -2.24 -12.20 0.58
N LEU A 108 -1.07 -11.58 0.36
CA LEU A 108 0.12 -11.75 1.21
C LEU A 108 -0.06 -11.03 2.55
N TYR A 109 -0.60 -9.81 2.53
CA TYR A 109 -0.93 -9.06 3.74
C TYR A 109 -1.86 -9.85 4.68
N GLN A 110 -2.89 -10.50 4.13
CA GLN A 110 -3.80 -11.37 4.90
C GLN A 110 -3.10 -12.58 5.53
N ARG A 111 -2.00 -13.06 4.94
CA ARG A 111 -1.17 -14.15 5.47
C ARG A 111 -0.20 -13.70 6.58
N GLY A 112 -0.12 -12.40 6.85
CA GLY A 112 0.75 -11.84 7.89
C GLY A 112 2.04 -11.22 7.36
N TRP A 113 2.17 -11.06 6.05
CA TRP A 113 3.24 -10.24 5.47
C TRP A 113 3.00 -8.76 5.81
N THR A 114 4.07 -7.98 5.77
CA THR A 114 4.01 -6.52 5.91
C THR A 114 4.82 -5.88 4.81
N GLY A 115 4.48 -4.67 4.41
CA GLY A 115 5.23 -4.02 3.36
C GLY A 115 5.05 -2.52 3.29
N VAL A 116 5.49 -2.00 2.15
CA VAL A 116 5.44 -0.59 1.81
C VAL A 116 4.58 -0.44 0.56
N ASN A 117 3.52 0.36 0.65
CA ASN A 117 2.60 0.66 -0.44
C ASN A 117 2.88 2.09 -0.94
N VAL A 118 3.12 2.29 -2.23
CA VAL A 118 3.51 3.58 -2.81
C VAL A 118 2.60 3.92 -3.97
N ASP A 119 2.02 5.12 -3.93
CA ASP A 119 1.10 5.62 -4.96
C ASP A 119 1.02 7.16 -4.93
N PRO A 120 1.01 7.84 -6.10
CA PRO A 120 0.85 9.30 -6.17
C PRO A 120 -0.54 9.79 -5.76
N ASN A 121 -1.56 8.94 -5.69
CA ASN A 121 -2.91 9.30 -5.27
C ASN A 121 -3.02 9.39 -3.72
N PRO A 122 -3.18 10.59 -3.14
CA PRO A 122 -3.24 10.76 -1.68
C PRO A 122 -4.46 10.07 -1.07
N PHE A 123 -5.59 10.03 -1.78
CA PHE A 123 -6.81 9.40 -1.30
C PHE A 123 -6.61 7.88 -1.14
N MET A 124 -6.00 7.24 -2.13
CA MET A 124 -5.72 5.80 -2.10
C MET A 124 -4.70 5.42 -1.03
N ILE A 125 -3.68 6.25 -0.82
CA ILE A 125 -2.73 6.06 0.28
C ILE A 125 -3.41 6.19 1.65
N GLU A 126 -4.36 7.10 1.81
CA GLU A 126 -5.17 7.18 3.03
C GLU A 126 -5.99 5.89 3.25
N GLN A 127 -6.61 5.35 2.18
CA GLN A 127 -7.33 4.08 2.28
C GLN A 127 -6.37 2.92 2.63
N CYS A 128 -5.19 2.87 2.02
CA CYS A 128 -4.17 1.88 2.35
C CYS A 128 -3.79 1.95 3.83
N GLY A 129 -3.52 3.14 4.39
CA GLY A 129 -3.24 3.30 5.81
C GLY A 129 -4.39 2.84 6.73
N LYS A 130 -5.64 3.07 6.33
CA LYS A 130 -6.83 2.64 7.09
C LYS A 130 -7.06 1.13 7.07
N PHE A 131 -6.94 0.51 5.90
CA PHE A 131 -7.29 -0.91 5.71
C PHE A 131 -6.09 -1.85 5.90
N ARG A 132 -4.87 -1.35 5.76
CA ARG A 132 -3.61 -2.09 5.90
C ARG A 132 -2.70 -1.47 6.97
N PRO A 133 -3.14 -1.34 8.24
CA PRO A 133 -2.40 -0.61 9.28
C PRO A 133 -1.04 -1.21 9.69
N LYS A 134 -0.69 -2.43 9.25
CA LYS A 134 0.65 -3.00 9.46
C LYS A 134 1.66 -2.56 8.40
N ASP A 135 1.17 -1.99 7.30
CA ASP A 135 2.00 -1.49 6.21
C ASP A 135 2.36 -0.03 6.40
N THR A 136 3.44 0.39 5.73
CA THR A 136 3.75 1.82 5.55
C THR A 136 3.19 2.27 4.21
N SER A 137 2.32 3.29 4.18
CA SER A 137 1.74 3.81 2.94
C SER A 137 2.34 5.19 2.62
N ILE A 138 2.84 5.39 1.40
CA ILE A 138 3.66 6.54 1.00
C ILE A 138 3.00 7.22 -0.20
N ASN A 139 2.64 8.50 -0.03
CA ASN A 139 2.11 9.31 -1.12
C ASN A 139 3.23 9.99 -1.92
N LYS A 140 3.83 9.23 -2.82
CA LYS A 140 4.87 9.68 -3.75
C LYS A 140 4.76 8.89 -5.06
N ALA A 141 5.28 9.46 -6.14
CA ALA A 141 5.53 8.71 -7.36
C ALA A 141 6.91 8.04 -7.30
N VAL A 142 7.14 7.06 -8.18
CA VAL A 142 8.43 6.40 -8.36
C VAL A 142 8.84 6.53 -9.81
N GLY A 143 10.12 6.80 -10.06
CA GLY A 143 10.64 6.89 -11.41
C GLY A 143 12.16 7.00 -11.46
N ALA A 144 12.67 7.33 -12.65
CA ALA A 144 14.11 7.28 -12.96
C ALA A 144 15.02 8.15 -12.04
N LYS A 145 14.48 9.21 -11.42
CA LYS A 145 15.26 10.15 -10.60
C LYS A 145 14.39 10.86 -9.56
N LYS A 146 15.01 11.26 -8.44
CA LYS A 146 14.38 12.17 -7.47
C LYS A 146 13.96 13.48 -8.12
N GLY A 147 12.82 14.01 -7.70
CA GLY A 147 12.34 15.31 -8.16
C GLY A 147 10.83 15.45 -8.02
N HIS A 148 10.21 16.07 -9.00
CA HIS A 148 8.76 16.18 -9.12
C HIS A 148 8.34 15.80 -10.54
N MET A 149 7.15 15.23 -10.68
CA MET A 149 6.54 14.95 -11.97
C MET A 149 5.08 15.38 -12.01
N GLU A 150 4.58 15.59 -13.23
CA GLU A 150 3.16 15.82 -13.47
C GLU A 150 2.36 14.54 -13.18
N TYR A 151 1.25 14.67 -12.47
CA TYR A 151 0.31 13.61 -12.19
C TYR A 151 -1.10 14.02 -12.56
N TYR A 152 -1.79 13.17 -13.30
CA TYR A 152 -3.10 13.41 -13.89
C TYR A 152 -4.15 12.59 -13.14
N ASN A 153 -4.89 13.25 -12.24
CA ASN A 153 -5.97 12.64 -11.46
C ASN A 153 -7.33 12.95 -12.11
N PHE A 154 -7.95 11.92 -12.71
CA PHE A 154 -9.30 11.98 -13.27
C PHE A 154 -10.37 11.90 -12.17
N HIS A 155 -10.16 11.03 -11.18
CA HIS A 155 -11.03 10.84 -10.03
C HIS A 155 -10.27 10.06 -8.95
N ASP A 156 -10.57 10.29 -7.66
CA ASP A 156 -9.88 9.63 -6.54
C ASP A 156 -9.92 8.09 -6.61
N TRP A 157 -10.96 7.54 -7.24
CA TRP A 157 -11.18 6.10 -7.43
C TRP A 157 -10.87 5.59 -8.85
N ALA A 158 -10.33 6.42 -9.74
CA ALA A 158 -9.97 5.96 -11.07
C ALA A 158 -8.65 5.17 -11.00
N SER A 159 -8.68 3.91 -11.47
CA SER A 159 -7.46 3.12 -11.66
C SER A 159 -6.59 3.68 -12.78
N SER A 160 -7.16 4.44 -13.72
CA SER A 160 -6.46 5.04 -14.86
C SER A 160 -5.78 6.37 -14.57
N ASN A 161 -5.62 6.74 -13.29
CA ASN A 161 -4.83 7.92 -12.92
C ASN A 161 -3.36 7.64 -13.19
N THR A 162 -2.62 8.61 -13.72
CA THR A 162 -1.29 8.32 -14.26
C THR A 162 -0.34 9.51 -14.16
N ALA A 163 0.95 9.22 -14.15
CA ALA A 163 2.00 10.22 -14.35
C ALA A 163 2.51 10.25 -15.81
N ASN A 164 1.95 9.40 -16.69
CA ASN A 164 2.23 9.36 -18.12
C ASN A 164 1.23 10.25 -18.89
N LYS A 165 1.75 11.35 -19.45
CA LYS A 165 0.93 12.32 -20.21
C LYS A 165 0.27 11.76 -21.46
N ASN A 166 0.90 10.80 -22.14
CA ASN A 166 0.34 10.21 -23.34
C ASN A 166 -0.79 9.25 -22.97
N PHE A 167 -0.61 8.46 -21.91
CA PHE A 167 -1.67 7.63 -21.35
C PHE A 167 -2.86 8.47 -20.89
N ALA A 168 -2.63 9.58 -20.18
CA ALA A 168 -3.70 10.50 -19.78
C ALA A 168 -4.51 11.02 -20.98
N LYS A 169 -3.85 11.35 -22.11
CA LYS A 169 -4.54 11.75 -23.34
C LYS A 169 -5.39 10.61 -23.93
N ALA A 170 -4.87 9.38 -23.91
CA ALA A 170 -5.58 8.22 -24.42
C ALA A 170 -6.84 7.92 -23.57
N VAL A 171 -6.70 7.95 -22.24
CA VAL A 171 -7.81 7.79 -21.29
C VAL A 171 -8.87 8.87 -21.52
N ALA A 172 -8.47 10.14 -21.58
CA ALA A 172 -9.38 11.26 -21.80
C ALA A 172 -10.17 11.12 -23.12
N ALA A 173 -9.50 10.69 -24.19
CA ALA A 173 -10.13 10.46 -25.48
C ALA A 173 -11.17 9.32 -25.46
N VAL A 174 -10.85 8.19 -24.81
CA VAL A 174 -11.76 7.03 -24.70
C VAL A 174 -12.94 7.34 -23.77
N SER A 175 -12.71 8.09 -22.70
CA SER A 175 -13.75 8.48 -21.75
C SER A 175 -14.56 9.70 -22.18
N GLU A 176 -14.25 10.30 -23.33
CA GLU A 176 -14.89 11.53 -23.85
C GLU A 176 -14.86 12.70 -22.85
N VAL A 177 -13.73 12.86 -22.14
CA VAL A 177 -13.49 13.94 -21.17
C VAL A 177 -12.25 14.75 -21.54
N GLU A 178 -12.06 15.90 -20.88
CA GLU A 178 -10.80 16.65 -20.99
C GLU A 178 -9.71 16.01 -20.13
N VAL A 179 -8.45 16.17 -20.56
CA VAL A 179 -7.29 15.81 -19.74
C VAL A 179 -7.27 16.73 -18.51
N PRO A 180 -7.29 16.20 -17.27
CA PRO A 180 -7.22 17.01 -16.06
C PRO A 180 -5.98 17.89 -16.02
N ALA A 181 -6.06 19.01 -15.31
CA ALA A 181 -4.86 19.79 -15.00
C ALA A 181 -3.93 18.95 -14.11
N PRO A 182 -2.62 18.86 -14.44
CA PRO A 182 -1.70 18.04 -13.66
C PRO A 182 -1.39 18.68 -12.31
N THR A 183 -1.23 17.85 -11.28
CA THR A 183 -0.59 18.22 -10.02
C THR A 183 0.87 17.82 -10.04
N LEU A 184 1.71 18.47 -9.22
CA LEU A 184 3.10 18.05 -9.05
C LEU A 184 3.20 17.14 -7.83
N VAL A 185 3.73 15.94 -8.04
CA VAL A 185 3.98 14.95 -6.99
C VAL A 185 5.49 14.73 -6.84
N GLU A 186 5.93 14.52 -5.60
CA GLU A 186 7.32 14.18 -5.32
C GLU A 186 7.64 12.78 -5.88
N VAL A 187 8.82 12.63 -6.47
CA VAL A 187 9.33 11.39 -7.05
C VAL A 187 10.51 10.87 -6.24
N LEU A 188 10.50 9.59 -5.91
CA LEU A 188 11.64 8.84 -5.41
C LEU A 188 12.12 7.82 -6.45
N THR A 189 13.36 7.33 -6.30
CA THR A 189 13.82 6.15 -7.04
C THR A 189 13.47 4.87 -6.28
N LEU A 190 13.51 3.73 -6.96
CA LEU A 190 13.38 2.42 -6.34
C LEU A 190 14.48 2.20 -5.28
N ALA A 191 15.72 2.63 -5.55
CA ALA A 191 16.81 2.55 -4.58
C ALA A 191 16.51 3.38 -3.31
N ASP A 192 15.94 4.58 -3.45
CA ASP A 192 15.56 5.41 -2.31
C ASP A 192 14.50 4.74 -1.44
N LEU A 193 13.48 4.16 -2.07
CA LEU A 193 12.42 3.47 -1.34
C LEU A 193 12.97 2.31 -0.49
N ILE A 194 13.87 1.51 -1.08
CA ILE A 194 14.48 0.38 -0.38
C ILE A 194 15.38 0.88 0.77
N ASN A 195 16.19 1.90 0.53
CA ASN A 195 17.09 2.45 1.54
C ASN A 195 16.33 3.12 2.70
N GLU A 196 15.36 3.97 2.38
CA GLU A 196 14.66 4.81 3.36
C GLU A 196 13.59 4.01 4.13
N TYR A 197 12.79 3.19 3.45
CA TYR A 197 11.61 2.54 4.04
C TYR A 197 11.78 1.03 4.27
N LEU A 198 12.72 0.39 3.59
CA LEU A 198 13.08 -1.01 3.87
C LEU A 198 14.39 -1.16 4.65
N HIS A 199 15.04 -0.04 5.01
CA HIS A 199 16.31 0.03 5.75
C HIS A 199 17.45 -0.70 5.02
N GLY A 200 17.51 -0.54 3.69
CA GLY A 200 18.54 -1.15 2.84
C GLY A 200 18.41 -2.67 2.70
N LYS A 201 17.26 -3.25 3.10
CA LYS A 201 16.97 -4.67 2.88
C LYS A 201 16.08 -4.84 1.67
N ALA A 202 16.49 -5.69 0.73
CA ALA A 202 15.66 -6.04 -0.40
C ALA A 202 14.32 -6.66 0.08
N PRO A 203 13.19 -6.33 -0.57
CA PRO A 203 11.92 -7.00 -0.30
C PRO A 203 11.95 -8.45 -0.79
N ASP A 204 11.16 -9.33 -0.17
CA ASP A 204 10.92 -10.68 -0.71
C ASP A 204 10.07 -10.62 -1.98
N PHE A 205 9.18 -9.63 -2.08
CA PHE A 205 8.34 -9.40 -3.25
C PHE A 205 8.33 -7.93 -3.65
N LEU A 206 8.70 -7.65 -4.90
CA LEU A 206 8.59 -6.32 -5.50
C LEU A 206 7.48 -6.36 -6.54
N ASN A 207 6.43 -5.55 -6.38
CA ASN A 207 5.41 -5.32 -7.38
C ASN A 207 5.60 -3.91 -7.98
N ILE A 208 5.56 -3.80 -9.30
CA ILE A 208 5.63 -2.54 -10.05
C ILE A 208 4.52 -2.55 -11.10
N ASP A 209 3.62 -1.59 -10.96
CA ASP A 209 2.52 -1.33 -11.90
C ASP A 209 2.26 0.17 -11.94
N VAL A 210 3.00 0.91 -12.79
CA VAL A 210 2.97 2.39 -12.82
C VAL A 210 2.55 2.95 -14.17
N GLU A 211 1.73 2.21 -14.91
CA GLU A 211 1.07 2.65 -16.15
C GLU A 211 2.10 3.13 -17.20
N GLU A 212 2.91 2.18 -17.68
CA GLU A 212 3.94 2.32 -18.73
C GLU A 212 5.24 3.04 -18.33
N LEU A 213 5.48 3.27 -17.03
CA LEU A 213 6.75 3.84 -16.51
C LEU A 213 7.62 2.80 -15.77
N ASP A 214 7.29 1.52 -15.94
CA ASP A 214 7.80 0.42 -15.14
C ASP A 214 9.29 0.18 -15.36
N ILE A 215 9.77 0.36 -16.59
CA ILE A 215 11.19 0.23 -16.91
C ILE A 215 12.02 1.35 -16.26
N GLU A 216 11.51 2.59 -16.23
CA GLU A 216 12.17 3.71 -15.55
C GLU A 216 12.26 3.48 -14.04
N VAL A 217 11.24 2.85 -13.44
CA VAL A 217 11.28 2.43 -12.03
C VAL A 217 12.34 1.36 -11.82
N LEU A 218 12.37 0.32 -12.66
CA LEU A 218 13.37 -0.74 -12.60
C LEU A 218 14.81 -0.19 -12.73
N ASP A 219 15.06 0.68 -13.71
CA ASP A 219 16.38 1.30 -13.97
C ASP A 219 16.86 2.16 -12.79
N SER A 220 15.94 2.66 -11.96
CA SER A 220 16.25 3.49 -10.79
C SER A 220 16.67 2.69 -9.53
N GLY A 221 16.72 1.35 -9.63
CA GLY A 221 17.12 0.46 -8.53
C GLY A 221 18.63 0.20 -8.46
N ASP A 222 19.12 -0.08 -7.24
CA ASP A 222 20.46 -0.64 -7.02
C ASP A 222 20.38 -2.16 -6.92
N TRP A 223 20.45 -2.83 -8.08
CA TRP A 223 20.31 -4.28 -8.23
C TRP A 223 21.54 -5.09 -7.83
N GLU A 224 22.66 -4.42 -7.52
CA GLU A 224 23.85 -5.07 -6.97
C GLU A 224 23.70 -5.24 -5.45
N SER A 225 23.23 -4.19 -4.77
CA SER A 225 23.02 -4.21 -3.32
C SER A 225 21.68 -4.82 -2.92
N HIS A 226 20.63 -4.62 -3.73
CA HIS A 226 19.26 -5.00 -3.39
C HIS A 226 18.65 -5.88 -4.48
N ARG A 227 18.49 -7.16 -4.17
CA ARG A 227 17.91 -8.14 -5.10
C ARG A 227 16.63 -8.73 -4.52
N PRO A 228 15.45 -8.24 -4.92
CA PRO A 228 14.20 -8.86 -4.52
C PRO A 228 14.14 -10.33 -4.89
N SER A 229 13.56 -11.17 -4.04
CA SER A 229 13.46 -12.62 -4.34
C SER A 229 12.53 -12.88 -5.54
N VAL A 230 11.44 -12.11 -5.63
CA VAL A 230 10.46 -12.16 -6.71
C VAL A 230 10.12 -10.74 -7.13
N VAL A 231 10.00 -10.52 -8.44
CA VAL A 231 9.60 -9.24 -9.04
C VAL A 231 8.39 -9.50 -9.95
N ALA A 232 7.26 -8.88 -9.64
CA ALA A 232 6.14 -8.74 -10.56
C ALA A 232 6.20 -7.34 -11.18
N VAL A 233 6.07 -7.27 -12.50
CA VAL A 233 6.15 -6.00 -13.22
C VAL A 233 5.20 -6.01 -14.41
N GLU A 234 4.44 -4.93 -14.61
CA GLU A 234 3.64 -4.74 -15.80
C GLU A 234 4.55 -4.61 -17.03
N ASP A 235 4.26 -5.39 -18.07
CA ASP A 235 5.03 -5.40 -19.31
C ASP A 235 4.09 -5.55 -20.51
N MET A 236 3.54 -4.42 -20.94
CA MET A 236 2.66 -4.32 -22.11
C MET A 236 3.36 -4.70 -23.43
N SER A 237 4.69 -4.69 -23.45
CA SER A 237 5.50 -4.98 -24.64
C SER A 237 5.80 -6.46 -24.84
N PHE A 238 5.56 -7.29 -23.83
CA PHE A 238 5.91 -8.71 -23.86
C PHE A 238 5.02 -9.53 -24.80
N VAL A 239 5.68 -10.30 -25.67
CA VAL A 239 5.04 -11.30 -26.52
C VAL A 239 5.72 -12.64 -26.26
N ALA A 240 4.95 -13.67 -25.91
CA ALA A 240 5.48 -14.98 -25.51
C ALA A 240 6.36 -15.64 -26.58
N ASP A 241 6.04 -15.47 -27.86
CA ASP A 241 6.83 -15.99 -28.98
C ASP A 241 8.13 -15.20 -29.23
N ARG A 242 8.23 -13.98 -28.70
CA ARG A 242 9.35 -13.06 -28.90
C ARG A 242 9.69 -12.32 -27.59
N PRO A 243 10.04 -13.04 -26.51
CA PRO A 243 10.21 -12.42 -25.20
C PRO A 243 11.38 -11.43 -25.15
N ALA A 244 12.39 -11.61 -26.01
CA ALA A 244 13.53 -10.71 -26.12
C ALA A 244 13.18 -9.32 -26.70
N ASP A 245 12.03 -9.16 -27.35
CA ASP A 245 11.57 -7.86 -27.85
C ASP A 245 11.17 -6.94 -26.69
N SER A 246 10.78 -7.51 -25.54
CA SER A 246 10.48 -6.74 -24.34
C SER A 246 11.75 -6.21 -23.67
N THR A 247 11.77 -4.90 -23.40
CA THR A 247 12.84 -4.25 -22.66
C THR A 247 12.90 -4.72 -21.21
N ILE A 248 11.75 -4.89 -20.55
CA ILE A 248 11.67 -5.36 -19.17
C ILE A 248 12.18 -6.80 -19.07
N HIS A 249 11.81 -7.65 -20.04
CA HIS A 249 12.32 -9.02 -20.07
C HIS A 249 13.84 -9.06 -20.19
N ARG A 250 14.43 -8.33 -21.14
CA ARG A 250 15.88 -8.24 -21.28
C ARG A 250 16.53 -7.73 -20.00
N PHE A 251 16.01 -6.64 -19.43
CA PHE A 251 16.51 -6.05 -18.19
C PHE A 251 16.61 -7.08 -17.05
N MET A 252 15.55 -7.87 -16.85
CA MET A 252 15.49 -8.88 -15.80
C MET A 252 16.43 -10.06 -16.08
N ARG A 253 16.49 -10.53 -17.33
CA ARG A 253 17.38 -11.64 -17.75
C ARG A 253 18.86 -11.29 -17.61
N GLU A 254 19.25 -10.07 -17.97
CA GLU A 254 20.62 -9.55 -17.81
C GLU A 254 21.06 -9.52 -16.34
N ARG A 255 20.11 -9.43 -15.41
CA ARG A 255 20.33 -9.47 -13.96
C ARG A 255 20.14 -10.85 -13.34
N ASP A 256 20.12 -11.89 -14.16
CA ASP A 256 20.00 -13.30 -13.76
C ASP A 256 18.69 -13.67 -13.05
N TYR A 257 17.59 -12.97 -13.37
CA TYR A 257 16.25 -13.38 -12.97
C TYR A 257 15.61 -14.29 -14.00
N ILE A 258 14.85 -15.30 -13.56
CA ILE A 258 14.12 -16.24 -14.42
C ILE A 258 12.68 -15.77 -14.56
N LEU A 259 12.18 -15.66 -15.79
CA LEU A 259 10.74 -15.49 -16.01
C LEU A 259 10.03 -16.77 -15.56
N PHE A 260 9.33 -16.70 -14.43
CA PHE A 260 8.66 -17.84 -13.82
C PHE A 260 7.26 -18.03 -14.41
N SER A 261 6.52 -16.94 -14.55
CA SER A 261 5.18 -16.95 -15.10
C SER A 261 4.81 -15.58 -15.65
N ARG A 262 3.70 -15.51 -16.38
CA ARG A 262 3.07 -14.28 -16.82
C ARG A 262 1.56 -14.40 -16.66
N CYS A 263 0.93 -13.35 -16.16
CA CYS A 263 -0.52 -13.22 -16.07
C CYS A 263 -0.95 -11.99 -16.85
N VAL A 264 -1.54 -12.20 -18.03
CA VAL A 264 -1.99 -11.13 -18.95
C VAL A 264 -0.87 -10.12 -19.24
N PHE A 265 -0.80 -8.99 -18.52
CA PHE A 265 0.19 -7.93 -18.68
C PHE A 265 1.36 -8.02 -17.70
N THR A 266 1.20 -8.73 -16.59
CA THR A 266 2.19 -8.82 -15.51
C THR A 266 3.14 -9.99 -15.72
N SER A 267 4.44 -9.70 -15.81
CA SER A 267 5.50 -10.72 -15.85
C SER A 267 6.07 -10.93 -14.44
N LEU A 268 6.12 -12.19 -13.99
CA LEU A 268 6.67 -12.57 -12.69
C LEU A 268 8.04 -13.23 -12.86
N TYR A 269 9.05 -12.61 -12.26
CA TYR A 269 10.44 -13.03 -12.30
C TYR A 269 10.90 -13.51 -10.92
N ILE A 270 11.68 -14.58 -10.89
CA ILE A 270 12.31 -15.09 -9.66
C ILE A 270 13.82 -14.94 -9.75
N GLU A 271 14.44 -14.54 -8.64
CA GLU A 271 15.89 -14.54 -8.50
C GLU A 271 16.40 -15.98 -8.61
N ARG A 272 17.46 -16.25 -9.40
CA ARG A 272 17.88 -17.63 -9.71
C ARG A 272 18.19 -18.47 -8.47
N THR A 273 18.73 -17.87 -7.43
CA THR A 273 19.10 -18.54 -6.18
C THR A 273 17.94 -18.63 -5.19
N PHE A 274 16.80 -17.99 -5.47
CA PHE A 274 15.60 -18.10 -4.66
C PHE A 274 15.10 -19.55 -4.66
N ASN A 275 15.34 -20.24 -3.54
CA ASN A 275 14.94 -21.62 -3.35
C ASN A 275 13.95 -21.69 -2.19
N ASN A 276 12.68 -21.50 -2.50
CA ASN A 276 11.59 -21.78 -1.57
C ASN A 276 11.31 -23.28 -1.68
N SER A 277 11.49 -24.07 -0.62
CA SER A 277 11.52 -25.54 -0.61
C SER A 277 10.19 -26.25 -1.01
N GLY A 278 9.64 -25.94 -2.18
CA GLY A 278 8.59 -26.63 -2.94
C GLY A 278 9.20 -27.32 -4.17
N PRO A 279 8.38 -27.95 -5.05
CA PRO A 279 8.90 -28.81 -6.12
C PRO A 279 9.91 -28.05 -6.96
N LYS A 280 11.13 -28.60 -7.04
CA LYS A 280 12.20 -28.07 -7.88
C LYS A 280 11.72 -28.13 -9.32
N PHE A 281 11.31 -26.98 -9.86
CA PHE A 281 11.01 -26.89 -11.28
C PHE A 281 12.31 -27.14 -12.04
N PRO A 282 12.32 -28.05 -13.04
CA PRO A 282 13.46 -28.16 -13.92
C PRO A 282 13.63 -26.82 -14.63
N CYS A 283 14.73 -26.15 -14.33
CA CYS A 283 15.24 -25.04 -15.13
C CYS A 283 15.92 -25.59 -16.38
#